data_AF-A0A1Q2KYC3-F1
#
_entry.id   AF-A0A1Q2KYC3-F1
#
_cell.length_a   1.000
_cell.length_b   1.000
_cell.length_c   1.000
_cell.angle_alpha   90.00
_cell.angle_beta   90.00
_cell.angle_gamma   90.00
#
_symmetry.space_group_name_H-M   'P 1'
#
loop_
_entity.id
_entity.type
_entity.pdbx_description
1 polymer ?
#
loop_
_entity_poly.entity_id
_entity_poly.type
_entity_poly.pdbx_seq_one_letter_code
_entity_poly.pdbx_strand_id
1 'polypeptide(L)'
;MRNLRKFRFYYAGAYAASPYVAESRASAIFLQARIRETWNLKNRGVNPFGYGNLHVLRENTKPAAFVETGFIDSSADIQYLKSDFERKRMGCALYLGVLDYFYHYKGRQDVLPLYNAVDGTTSKRLH
;
A
#
# COMPACT_ATOMS: atom_id res chain seq x y z
N MET A 1 14.56 5.26 -23.72
CA MET A 1 13.14 4.99 -23.37
C MET A 1 12.97 5.01 -21.86
N ARG A 2 12.16 5.91 -21.29
CA ARG A 2 11.82 5.91 -19.85
C ARG A 2 10.57 5.06 -19.62
N ASN A 3 10.75 3.74 -19.51
CA ASN A 3 9.72 2.82 -19.03
C ASN A 3 9.59 2.95 -17.51
N LEU A 4 8.91 4.00 -17.06
CA LEU A 4 8.62 4.19 -15.65
C LEU A 4 7.34 3.40 -15.31
N ARG A 5 7.54 2.24 -14.68
CA ARG A 5 6.49 1.40 -14.06
C ARG A 5 5.52 2.27 -13.24
N LYS A 6 4.21 2.02 -13.35
CA LYS A 6 3.16 2.85 -12.72
C LYS A 6 2.44 2.04 -11.65
N PHE A 7 2.59 2.47 -10.39
CA PHE A 7 1.81 1.96 -9.26
C PHE A 7 1.01 3.09 -8.65
N ARG A 8 -0.21 2.79 -8.24
CA ARG A 8 -1.08 3.79 -7.62
C ARG A 8 -1.75 3.21 -6.38
N PHE A 9 -1.87 4.07 -5.39
CA PHE A 9 -2.52 3.77 -4.12
C PHE A 9 -3.71 4.68 -4.00
N TYR A 10 -4.84 4.06 -3.67
CA TYR A 10 -6.08 4.74 -3.39
C TYR A 10 -6.45 4.44 -1.94
N TYR A 11 -7.13 5.40 -1.35
CA TYR A 11 -7.74 5.28 -0.05
C TYR A 11 -9.12 5.90 -0.15
N ALA A 12 -9.98 5.56 0.81
CA ALA A 12 -11.29 6.19 0.87
C ALA A 12 -11.12 7.71 0.93
N GLY A 13 -11.60 8.40 -0.09
CA GLY A 13 -11.69 9.85 -0.13
C GLY A 13 -12.82 10.35 0.77
N ALA A 14 -12.84 11.65 1.05
CA ALA A 14 -13.78 12.33 1.95
C ALA A 14 -15.28 12.26 1.55
N TYR A 15 -15.63 11.53 0.48
CA TYR A 15 -16.98 11.42 -0.06
C TYR A 15 -17.89 10.45 0.69
N ALA A 16 -17.31 9.52 1.46
CA ALA A 16 -18.03 8.83 2.51
C ALA A 16 -17.92 9.70 3.75
N ALA A 17 -19.01 9.92 4.49
CA ALA A 17 -18.98 10.49 5.84
C ALA A 17 -18.26 9.55 6.86
N SER A 18 -17.24 8.82 6.41
CA SER A 18 -16.47 7.85 7.17
C SER A 18 -15.54 8.59 8.12
N PRO A 19 -15.58 8.29 9.43
CA PRO A 19 -14.64 8.86 10.38
C PRO A 19 -13.20 8.36 10.17
N TYR A 20 -12.97 7.40 9.26
CA TYR A 20 -11.68 6.71 9.07
C TYR A 20 -10.84 7.25 7.90
N VAL A 21 -11.15 8.42 7.33
CA VAL A 21 -10.40 8.97 6.19
C VAL A 21 -8.91 9.15 6.51
N ALA A 22 -8.59 9.69 7.70
CA ALA A 22 -7.21 9.89 8.13
C ALA A 22 -6.45 8.56 8.30
N GLU A 23 -7.11 7.57 8.90
CA GLU A 23 -6.56 6.22 9.10
C GLU A 23 -6.33 5.50 7.77
N SER A 24 -7.29 5.60 6.85
CA SER A 24 -7.24 5.04 5.50
C SER A 24 -6.09 5.66 4.69
N ARG A 25 -5.93 6.98 4.79
CA ARG A 25 -4.80 7.70 4.18
C ARG A 25 -3.47 7.22 4.74
N ALA A 26 -3.36 7.12 6.06
CA ALA A 26 -2.14 6.66 6.71
C ALA A 26 -1.76 5.24 6.28
N SER A 27 -2.71 4.31 6.29
CA SER A 27 -2.52 2.93 5.82
C SER A 27 -2.00 2.91 4.37
N ALA A 28 -2.60 3.68 3.47
CA ALA A 28 -2.16 3.76 2.08
C ALA A 28 -0.74 4.35 1.92
N ILE A 29 -0.35 5.32 2.76
CA ILE A 29 1.02 5.89 2.78
C ILE A 29 2.05 4.81 3.16
N PHE A 30 1.80 4.02 4.21
CA PHE A 30 2.72 2.96 4.65
C PHE A 30 2.84 1.83 3.62
N LEU A 31 1.72 1.38 3.05
CA LEU A 31 1.70 0.41 1.96
C LEU A 31 2.53 0.90 0.76
N GLN A 32 2.35 2.16 0.38
CA GLN A 32 3.10 2.75 -0.72
C GLN A 32 4.61 2.80 -0.45
N ALA A 33 5.03 3.14 0.77
CA ALA A 33 6.43 3.24 1.12
C ALA A 33 7.15 1.88 0.95
N ARG A 34 6.57 0.79 1.45
CA ARG A 34 7.17 -0.55 1.33
C ARG A 34 7.25 -1.09 -0.07
N ILE A 35 6.22 -0.84 -0.87
CA ILE A 35 6.22 -1.25 -2.27
C ILE A 35 7.31 -0.50 -3.05
N ARG A 36 7.55 0.78 -2.73
CA ARG A 36 8.64 1.55 -3.34
C ARG A 36 10.02 1.02 -2.97
N GLU A 37 10.24 0.65 -1.71
CA GLU A 37 11.47 0.00 -1.26
C GLU A 37 11.73 -1.30 -2.04
N THR A 38 10.67 -2.04 -2.37
CA THR A 38 10.78 -3.36 -3.01
C THR A 38 11.05 -3.29 -4.52
N TRP A 39 10.32 -2.44 -5.25
CA TRP A 39 10.33 -2.44 -6.72
C TRP A 39 10.95 -1.20 -7.37
N ASN A 40 11.54 -0.29 -6.59
CA ASN A 40 12.13 0.98 -7.05
C ASN A 40 11.24 1.71 -8.08
N LEU A 41 9.98 1.87 -7.69
CA LEU A 41 8.92 2.38 -8.56
C LEU A 41 8.81 3.90 -8.49
N LYS A 42 8.29 4.51 -9.57
CA LYS A 42 7.95 5.93 -9.58
C LYS A 42 6.85 6.18 -8.54
N ASN A 43 7.11 7.11 -7.62
CA ASN A 43 6.11 7.60 -6.69
C ASN A 43 5.03 8.38 -7.46
N ARG A 44 3.77 7.93 -7.42
CA ARG A 44 2.61 8.62 -8.00
C ARG A 44 1.71 9.28 -6.96
N GLY A 45 2.16 9.31 -5.70
CA GLY A 45 1.42 9.78 -4.55
C GLY A 45 0.28 8.84 -4.14
N VAL A 46 -0.32 9.17 -3.00
CA VAL A 46 -1.58 8.60 -2.56
C VAL A 46 -2.67 9.56 -3.03
N ASN A 47 -3.60 9.11 -3.88
CA ASN A 47 -4.59 10.00 -4.51
C ASN A 47 -5.96 9.95 -3.79
N PRO A 48 -6.42 11.05 -3.16
CA PRO A 48 -7.76 11.14 -2.59
C PRO A 48 -8.87 11.38 -3.62
N PHE A 49 -8.56 11.89 -4.82
CA PHE A 49 -9.56 12.46 -5.73
C PHE A 49 -9.47 11.87 -7.15
N GLY A 50 -10.63 11.48 -7.68
CA GLY A 50 -10.81 11.02 -9.07
C GLY A 50 -11.20 9.56 -9.23
N TYR A 51 -10.92 8.71 -8.23
CA TYR A 51 -11.25 7.27 -8.28
C TYR A 51 -11.67 6.68 -6.92
N GLY A 52 -11.85 7.51 -5.88
CA GLY A 52 -12.19 7.07 -4.51
C GLY A 52 -13.62 6.57 -4.31
N ASN A 53 -14.43 6.50 -5.37
CA ASN A 53 -15.79 5.97 -5.33
C ASN A 53 -15.83 4.44 -5.53
N LEU A 54 -14.79 3.73 -5.10
CA LEU A 54 -14.76 2.27 -5.10
C LEU A 54 -15.67 1.78 -3.98
N HIS A 55 -16.59 0.86 -4.30
CA HIS A 55 -17.55 0.33 -3.33
C HIS A 55 -16.86 -0.22 -2.06
N VAL A 56 -15.75 -0.94 -2.22
CA VAL A 56 -14.94 -1.52 -1.13
C VAL A 56 -14.25 -0.48 -0.24
N LEU A 57 -14.10 0.75 -0.71
CA LEU A 57 -13.56 1.87 0.08
C LEU A 57 -14.67 2.73 0.66
N ARG A 58 -15.76 2.93 -0.09
CA ARG A 58 -16.89 3.79 0.29
C ARG A 58 -17.77 3.18 1.36
N GLU A 59 -18.12 1.91 1.23
CA GLU A 59 -19.06 1.22 2.14
C GLU A 59 -18.36 0.56 3.34
N ASN A 60 -17.04 0.73 3.46
CA ASN A 60 -16.28 0.06 4.52
C ASN A 60 -16.45 0.78 5.86
N THR A 61 -16.72 0.01 6.92
CA THR A 61 -16.92 0.52 8.28
C THR A 61 -15.62 0.58 9.09
N LYS A 62 -14.48 0.35 8.46
CA LYS A 62 -13.11 0.34 9.02
C LYS A 62 -12.14 1.07 8.08
N PRO A 63 -10.93 1.44 8.55
CA PRO A 63 -9.88 1.99 7.69
C PRO A 63 -9.58 1.07 6.50
N ALA A 64 -9.46 1.63 5.29
CA ALA A 64 -9.31 0.85 4.06
C ALA A 64 -8.40 1.52 3.04
N ALA A 65 -7.61 0.71 2.32
CA ALA A 65 -6.79 1.14 1.20
C ALA A 65 -6.92 0.14 0.04
N PHE A 66 -6.84 0.65 -1.19
CA PHE A 66 -6.84 -0.14 -2.41
C PHE A 66 -5.51 0.06 -3.13
N VAL A 67 -4.88 -1.05 -3.53
CA VAL A 67 -3.56 -1.04 -4.14
C VAL A 67 -3.65 -1.54 -5.57
N GLU A 68 -3.25 -0.71 -6.53
CA GLU A 68 -2.99 -1.16 -7.89
C GLU A 68 -1.53 -1.62 -8.00
N THR A 69 -1.34 -2.93 -8.09
CA THR A 69 -0.01 -3.57 -8.13
C THR A 69 0.59 -3.66 -9.54
N GLY A 70 0.09 -2.88 -10.50
CA GLY A 70 0.59 -2.84 -11.87
C GLY A 70 -0.50 -3.10 -12.92
N PHE A 71 -0.13 -2.98 -14.18
CA PHE A 71 -1.04 -3.12 -15.32
C PHE A 71 -0.88 -4.50 -15.98
N ILE A 72 -1.95 -5.31 -16.04
CA ILE A 72 -1.89 -6.66 -16.64
C ILE A 72 -1.62 -6.62 -18.14
N ASP A 73 -2.07 -5.56 -18.82
CA ASP A 73 -1.88 -5.31 -20.25
C ASP A 73 -0.52 -4.63 -20.58
N SER A 74 0.25 -4.24 -19.56
CA SER A 74 1.59 -3.69 -19.73
C SER A 74 2.60 -4.82 -19.88
N SER A 75 3.28 -4.88 -21.02
CA SER A 75 4.36 -5.85 -21.27
C SER A 75 5.51 -5.77 -20.27
N ALA A 76 5.72 -4.60 -19.64
CA ALA A 76 6.72 -4.41 -18.61
C ALA A 76 6.23 -4.90 -17.22
N ASP A 77 4.99 -4.61 -16.84
CA ASP A 77 4.49 -4.97 -15.50
C ASP A 77 4.10 -6.45 -15.43
N ILE A 78 3.59 -7.02 -16.54
CA ILE A 78 3.15 -8.43 -16.59
C ILE A 78 4.27 -9.43 -16.31
N GLN A 79 5.53 -9.06 -16.60
CA GLN A 79 6.71 -9.88 -16.28
C GLN A 79 6.87 -10.06 -14.77
N TYR A 80 6.59 -9.02 -13.98
CA TYR A 80 6.63 -9.08 -12.52
C TYR A 80 5.40 -9.81 -11.97
N LEU A 81 4.22 -9.54 -12.51
CA LEU A 81 2.97 -10.19 -12.07
C LEU A 81 2.99 -11.72 -12.29
N LYS A 82 3.63 -12.19 -13.37
CA LYS A 82 3.79 -13.62 -13.67
C LYS A 82 4.87 -14.30 -12.83
N SER A 83 5.85 -13.57 -12.32
CA SER A 83 6.95 -14.13 -11.52
C SER A 83 6.51 -14.43 -10.09
N ASP A 84 6.67 -15.68 -9.67
CA ASP A 84 6.34 -16.09 -8.29
C ASP A 84 7.21 -15.38 -7.25
N PHE A 85 8.50 -15.26 -7.55
CA PHE A 85 9.44 -14.52 -6.72
C PHE A 85 9.01 -13.07 -6.52
N GLU A 86 8.62 -12.38 -7.60
CA GLU A 86 8.19 -10.98 -7.50
C GLU A 86 6.84 -10.85 -6.78
N ARG A 87 5.88 -11.75 -7.03
CA ARG A 87 4.63 -11.78 -6.25
C ARG A 87 4.89 -11.98 -4.76
N LYS A 88 5.80 -12.87 -4.38
CA LYS A 88 6.19 -13.08 -2.97
C LYS A 88 6.77 -11.80 -2.37
N ARG A 89 7.69 -11.13 -3.08
CA ARG A 89 8.27 -9.84 -2.65
C ARG A 89 7.22 -8.76 -2.45
N MET A 90 6.25 -8.65 -3.36
CA MET A 90 5.11 -7.74 -3.23
C MET A 90 4.24 -8.08 -2.01
N GLY A 91 3.94 -9.36 -1.79
CA GLY A 91 3.21 -9.83 -0.61
C GLY A 91 3.91 -9.44 0.70
N CYS A 92 5.21 -9.68 0.79
CA CYS A 92 6.02 -9.25 1.93
C CYS A 92 5.99 -7.73 2.13
N ALA A 93 6.09 -6.95 1.05
CA ALA A 93 6.02 -5.49 1.12
C ALA A 93 4.66 -4.99 1.65
N LEU A 94 3.56 -5.55 1.17
CA LEU A 94 2.21 -5.24 1.64
C LEU A 94 2.04 -5.61 3.11
N TYR A 95 2.49 -6.80 3.50
CA TYR A 95 2.48 -7.27 4.89
C TYR A 95 3.19 -6.29 5.81
N LEU A 96 4.43 -5.93 5.49
CA LEU A 96 5.21 -4.96 6.26
C LEU A 96 4.56 -3.58 6.31
N GLY A 97 3.91 -3.14 5.21
CA GLY A 97 3.20 -1.87 5.17
C GLY A 97 2.01 -1.82 6.12
N VAL A 98 1.28 -2.94 6.27
CA VAL A 98 0.21 -3.06 7.27
C VAL A 98 0.77 -3.02 8.70
N LEU A 99 1.88 -3.73 8.95
CA LEU A 99 2.52 -3.70 10.28
C LEU A 99 3.02 -2.29 10.63
N ASP A 100 3.64 -1.58 9.69
CA ASP A 100 4.13 -0.22 9.91
C ASP A 100 3.00 0.76 10.22
N TYR A 101 1.83 0.59 9.58
CA TYR A 101 0.64 1.36 9.94
C TYR A 101 0.24 1.12 11.40
N PHE A 102 0.12 -0.14 11.83
CA PHE A 102 -0.25 -0.42 13.22
C PHE A 102 0.80 0.08 14.22
N TYR A 103 2.08 -0.11 13.90
CA TYR A 103 3.19 0.27 14.77
C TYR A 103 3.33 1.80 14.89
N HIS A 104 3.48 2.52 13.77
CA HIS A 104 3.77 3.95 13.79
C HIS A 104 2.55 4.84 13.95
N TYR A 105 1.41 4.46 13.35
CA TYR A 105 0.20 5.28 13.38
C TYR A 105 -0.74 4.91 14.53
N LYS A 106 -0.94 3.61 14.78
CA LYS A 106 -1.79 3.15 15.90
C LYS A 106 -1.03 2.92 17.20
N GLY A 107 0.30 3.03 17.21
CA GLY A 107 1.14 2.87 18.41
C GLY A 107 1.19 1.45 18.96
N ARG A 108 0.80 0.45 18.18
CA ARG A 108 0.72 -0.96 18.59
C ARG A 108 2.12 -1.57 18.63
N GLN A 109 2.63 -1.88 19.81
CA GLN A 109 3.96 -2.53 19.96
C GLN A 109 3.89 -4.05 19.85
N ASP A 110 2.71 -4.64 20.05
CA ASP A 110 2.45 -6.08 19.97
C ASP A 110 2.62 -6.66 18.56
N VAL A 111 2.71 -5.82 17.53
CA VAL A 111 3.00 -6.25 16.16
C VAL A 111 4.49 -6.44 15.89
N LEU A 112 5.39 -6.04 16.79
CA LEU A 112 6.85 -6.16 16.59
C LEU A 112 7.31 -7.58 16.27
N PRO A 113 6.85 -8.65 16.97
CA PRO A 113 7.27 -10.02 16.63
C PRO A 113 6.82 -10.46 15.24
N LEU A 114 5.76 -9.86 14.68
CA LEU A 114 5.20 -10.24 13.39
C LEU A 114 6.14 -9.88 12.23
N TYR A 115 7.00 -8.88 12.39
CA TYR A 115 7.99 -8.51 11.36
C TYR A 115 8.92 -9.67 10.99
N ASN A 116 9.22 -10.56 11.94
CA ASN A 116 10.09 -11.71 11.74
C ASN A 116 9.51 -12.75 10.77
N ALA A 117 8.19 -12.75 10.51
CA ALA A 117 7.57 -13.71 9.59
C ALA A 117 8.05 -13.58 8.13
N VAL A 118 8.66 -12.43 7.79
CA VAL A 118 9.22 -12.15 6.46
C VAL A 118 10.63 -11.58 6.54
N ASP A 119 11.36 -11.86 7.64
CA ASP A 119 12.70 -11.33 7.92
C ASP A 119 12.76 -9.79 7.81
N GLY A 120 11.68 -9.11 8.20
CA GLY A 120 11.53 -7.67 8.10
C GLY A 120 11.86 -6.93 9.39
N THR A 121 11.93 -5.60 9.29
CA THR A 121 12.08 -4.67 10.42
C THR A 121 11.15 -3.50 10.22
N THR A 122 10.87 -2.70 11.26
CA THR A 122 10.02 -1.50 11.16
C THR A 122 10.59 -0.49 10.17
N SER A 123 9.73 0.17 9.37
CA SER A 123 10.18 1.25 8.48
C SER A 123 10.52 2.51 9.28
N LYS A 124 11.16 3.49 8.63
CA LYS A 124 11.28 4.84 9.18
C LYS A 124 9.89 5.46 9.30
N ARG A 125 9.64 6.20 10.39
CA ARG A 125 8.37 6.90 10.58
C ARG A 125 8.16 7.91 9.46
N LEU A 126 7.08 7.73 8.72
CA LEU A 126 6.60 8.67 7.72
C LEU A 126 5.85 9.77 8.47
N HIS A 127 6.48 10.93 8.60
CA HIS A 127 6.00 12.10 9.34
C HIS A 127 5.04 12.93 8.48
#